data_AF-A8MB54-F1
#
_entry.id   AF-A8MB54-F1
#
_cell.length_a   1.000
_cell.length_b   1.000
_cell.length_c   1.000
_cell.angle_alpha   90.00
_cell.angle_beta   90.00
_cell.angle_gamma   90.00
#
_symmetry.space_group_name_H-M   'P 1'
#
loop_
_entity.id
_entity.type
_entity.pdbx_description
1 polymer ?
#
loop_
_entity_poly.entity_id
_entity_poly.type
_entity_poly.pdbx_seq_one_letter_code
_entity_poly.pdbx_strand_id
1 'polypeptide(L)' 'MLLLRELAYRGGKARLKYLKVYRTILEWGGGDYAAYILNRLKDGSLIKIDGNYIILTATIQPSSPTRLEREAREMLIRGI' A
#
# COMPACT_ATOMS: atom_id res chain seq x y z
N MET A 1 2.75 -2.00 -4.65
CA MET A 1 2.61 -3.04 -5.69
C MET A 1 1.62 -4.13 -5.25
N LEU A 2 2.01 -5.22 -4.57
CA LEU A 2 1.05 -6.25 -4.15
C LEU A 2 0.09 -5.81 -3.02
N LEU A 3 0.58 -5.00 -2.08
CA LEU A 3 -0.23 -4.51 -0.95
C LEU A 3 -1.43 -3.67 -1.41
N LEU A 4 -1.16 -2.74 -2.34
CA LEU A 4 -2.18 -1.86 -2.91
C LEU A 4 -3.17 -2.65 -3.78
N ARG A 5 -2.70 -3.68 -4.48
CA ARG A 5 -3.56 -4.58 -5.25
C ARG A 5 -4.47 -5.40 -4.36
N GLU A 6 -3.95 -5.97 -3.27
CA GLU A 6 -4.78 -6.63 -2.25
C GLU A 6 -5.82 -5.66 -1.68
N LEU A 7 -5.42 -4.43 -1.41
CA LEU A 7 -6.32 -3.39 -0.90
C LEU A 7 -7.40 -3.03 -1.93
N ALA A 8 -7.06 -2.94 -3.22
CA ALA A 8 -8.01 -2.69 -4.31
C ALA A 8 -9.04 -3.82 -4.43
N TYR A 9 -8.61 -5.09 -4.36
CA TYR A 9 -9.53 -6.24 -4.35
C TYR A 9 -10.49 -6.25 -3.15
N ARG A 10 -10.11 -5.59 -2.05
CA ARG A 10 -10.93 -5.45 -0.84
C ARG A 10 -11.82 -4.20 -0.86
N GLY A 11 -12.00 -3.55 -2.00
CA GLY A 11 -12.81 -2.33 -2.12
C GLY A 11 -12.10 -1.07 -1.61
N GLY A 12 -10.77 -1.10 -1.54
CA GLY A 12 -9.95 0.07 -1.24
C GLY A 12 -9.88 0.44 0.24
N LYS A 13 -10.44 -0.33 1.16
CA LYS A 13 -10.30 -0.11 2.61
C LYS A 13 -10.18 -1.44 3.35
N ALA A 14 -9.14 -1.59 4.18
CA ALA A 14 -8.96 -2.79 4.99
C ALA A 14 -8.18 -2.49 6.27
N ARG A 15 -8.38 -3.32 7.31
CA ARG A 15 -7.51 -3.30 8.50
C ARG A 15 -6.17 -3.95 8.18
N LEU A 16 -5.08 -3.37 8.70
CA LEU A 16 -3.71 -3.86 8.52
C LEU A 16 -3.56 -5.35 8.82
N LYS A 17 -4.10 -5.81 9.95
CA LYS A 17 -4.04 -7.23 10.38
C LYS A 17 -4.69 -8.23 9.41
N TYR A 18 -5.54 -7.75 8.49
CA TYR A 18 -6.20 -8.59 7.49
C TYR A 18 -5.52 -8.57 6.12
N LEU A 19 -4.57 -7.66 5.90
CA LEU A 19 -3.79 -7.60 4.67
C LEU A 19 -2.68 -8.64 4.72
N LYS A 20 -2.82 -9.70 3.92
CA LYS A 20 -1.85 -10.80 3.85
C LYS A 20 -0.48 -10.27 3.46
N VAL A 21 -0.42 -9.37 2.47
CA VAL A 21 0.83 -8.79 2.00
C VAL A 21 1.51 -7.97 3.10
N TYR A 22 0.75 -7.19 3.87
CA TYR A 22 1.31 -6.43 4.99
C TYR A 22 1.90 -7.36 6.05
N ARG A 23 1.18 -8.44 6.42
CA ARG A 23 1.71 -9.42 7.38
C ARG A 23 2.96 -10.11 6.87
N THR A 24 3.04 -10.43 5.58
CA THR A 24 4.27 -10.96 4.97
C THR A 24 5.40 -9.94 5.07
N ILE A 25 5.17 -8.67 4.75
CA ILE A 25 6.20 -7.63 4.89
C ILE A 25 6.67 -7.53 6.35
N LEU A 26 5.73 -7.56 7.30
CA LEU A 26 6.03 -7.49 8.73
C LEU A 26 6.84 -8.69 9.22
N GLU A 27 6.46 -9.90 8.81
CA GLU A 27 7.11 -11.15 9.22
C GLU A 27 8.57 -11.21 8.72
N TRP A 28 8.78 -10.87 7.44
CA TRP A 28 10.08 -11.04 6.79
C TRP A 28 11.00 -9.82 6.91
N GLY A 29 10.42 -8.61 6.93
CA GLY A 29 11.18 -7.35 6.98
C GLY A 29 11.19 -6.69 8.36
N GLY A 30 10.37 -7.16 9.30
CA GLY A 30 10.23 -6.54 10.61
C GLY A 30 9.37 -5.26 10.62
N GLY A 31 9.14 -4.74 11.82
CA GLY A 31 8.27 -3.59 12.06
C GLY A 31 8.73 -2.31 11.37
N ASP A 32 10.03 -2.00 11.46
CA ASP A 32 10.60 -0.77 10.90
C ASP A 32 10.50 -0.73 9.38
N TYR A 33 10.78 -1.84 8.71
CA TYR A 33 10.66 -1.93 7.26
C TYR A 33 9.21 -1.86 6.80
N ALA A 34 8.29 -2.50 7.53
CA ALA A 34 6.86 -2.41 7.25
C ALA A 34 6.36 -0.96 7.41
N ALA A 35 6.79 -0.27 8.48
CA ALA A 35 6.48 1.14 8.71
C ALA A 35 7.07 2.04 7.61
N TYR A 36 8.32 1.80 7.21
CA TYR A 36 8.96 2.52 6.09
C TYR A 36 8.15 2.39 4.80
N ILE A 37 7.74 1.18 4.40
CA ILE A 37 6.92 0.98 3.20
C ILE A 37 5.60 1.73 3.31
N LEU A 38 4.90 1.64 4.44
CA LEU A 38 3.63 2.33 4.63
C LEU A 38 3.77 3.85 4.56
N ASN A 39 4.82 4.41 5.17
CA ASN A 39 5.10 5.84 5.11
C ASN A 39 5.39 6.28 3.67
N ARG A 40 6.22 5.55 2.92
CA ARG A 40 6.48 5.87 1.50
C ARG A 40 5.21 5.86 0.65
N LEU A 41 4.31 4.90 0.89
CA LEU A 41 3.03 4.83 0.17
C LEU A 41 2.07 5.97 0.56
N LYS A 42 2.10 6.39 1.84
CA LYS A 42 1.34 7.53 2.36
C LYS A 42 1.87 8.85 1.78
N ASP A 43 3.19 9.04 1.79
CA ASP A 43 3.85 10.24 1.26
C ASP A 43 3.63 10.36 -0.25
N GLY A 44 3.63 9.23 -0.96
CA GLY A 44 3.22 9.15 -2.37
C GLY A 44 1.72 9.38 -2.62
N SER A 45 0.93 9.68 -1.59
CA SER A 45 -0.52 9.87 -1.69
C SER A 45 -1.26 8.70 -2.32
N LEU A 46 -0.74 7.47 -2.19
CA LEU A 46 -1.36 6.24 -2.71
C LEU A 46 -2.31 5.61 -1.69
N ILE A 47 -2.04 5.84 -0.41
CA ILE A 47 -2.86 5.39 0.70
C ILE A 47 -3.03 6.47 1.75
N LYS A 48 -4.09 6.35 2.52
CA LYS A 48 -4.30 7.04 3.79
C LYS A 48 -4.33 6.01 4.92
N ILE A 49 -3.68 6.34 6.03
CA ILE A 49 -3.72 5.54 7.26
C ILE A 49 -4.70 6.20 8.22
N ASP A 50 -5.67 5.44 8.70
CA ASP A 50 -6.72 5.88 9.62
C ASP A 50 -6.80 4.88 10.79
N GLY A 51 -6.02 5.15 11.84
CA GLY A 51 -5.77 4.20 12.92
C GLY A 51 -5.22 2.88 12.38
N ASN A 52 -5.98 1.79 12.59
CA ASN A 52 -5.62 0.45 12.12
C ASN A 52 -6.07 0.13 10.68
N TYR A 53 -6.68 1.09 9.99
CA TYR A 53 -7.13 0.95 8.60
C TYR A 53 -6.15 1.59 7.64
N ILE A 54 -6.01 0.96 6.47
CA ILE A 54 -5.44 1.56 5.28
C ILE A 54 -6.54 1.74 4.25
N ILE A 55 -6.54 2.89 3.59
CA ILE A 55 -7.51 3.31 2.59
C ILE A 55 -6.74 3.69 1.32
N LEU A 56 -7.12 3.15 0.15
CA LEU A 56 -6.63 3.62 -1.14
C LEU A 56 -7.17 5.02 -1.41
N THR A 57 -6.31 5.90 -1.89
CA THR A 57 -6.73 7.22 -2.35
C THR A 57 -7.42 7.12 -3.72
N ALA A 58 -8.42 7.98 -3.93
CA ALA A 58 -9.27 7.99 -5.14
C ALA A 58 -8.50 8.21 -6.46
N THR A 59 -7.25 8.69 -6.38
CA THR A 59 -6.35 8.85 -7.53
C THR A 59 -6.13 7.54 -8.28
N ILE A 60 -6.30 6.39 -7.61
CA ILE A 60 -6.15 5.09 -8.24
C ILE A 60 -7.51 4.39 -8.34
N GLN A 61 -8.22 4.62 -9.44
CA GLN A 61 -9.39 3.83 -9.76
C GLN A 61 -8.99 2.35 -9.94
N PRO A 62 -9.80 1.40 -9.42
CA PRO A 62 -9.51 -0.04 -9.46
C PRO A 62 -9.55 -0.64 -10.88
N SER A 63 -9.75 0.16 -11.93
CA SER A 63 -9.92 -0.30 -13.31
C SER A 63 -8.68 -0.97 -13.90
N SER A 64 -7.48 -0.81 -13.31
CA SER A 64 -6.31 -1.61 -13.68
C SER A 64 -5.28 -1.77 -12.55
N PRO A 65 -5.19 -2.96 -11.91
CA PRO A 65 -4.15 -3.28 -10.93
C PRO A 65 -2.72 -3.06 -11.44
N THR A 66 -2.48 -3.27 -12.74
CA THR A 66 -1.18 -3.10 -13.40
C THR A 66 -0.74 -1.63 -13.42
N ARG A 67 -1.68 -0.70 -13.60
CA ARG A 67 -1.40 0.75 -13.59
C ARG A 67 -1.02 1.22 -12.19
N LEU A 68 -1.75 0.73 -11.19
CA LEU A 68 -1.53 0.98 -9.77
C LEU A 68 -0.15 0.48 -9.31
N GLU A 69 0.26 -0.68 -9.83
CA GLU A 69 1.57 -1.26 -9.61
C GLU A 69 2.71 -0.39 -10.20
N ARG A 70 2.54 0.11 -11.43
CA ARG A 70 3.51 0.98 -12.11
C ARG A 70 3.70 2.31 -11.36
N GLU A 71 2.62 3.01 -11.03
CA GLU A 71 2.66 4.30 -10.32
C GLU A 71 3.36 4.16 -8.95
N ALA A 72 3.04 3.08 -8.21
CA ALA A 72 3.69 2.80 -6.94
C ALA A 72 5.21 2.54 -7.07
N ARG A 73 5.65 1.90 -8.16
CA ARG A 73 7.08 1.67 -8.42
C ARG A 73 7.81 2.97 -8.76
N GLU A 74 7.23 3.78 -9.62
CA GLU A 74 7.83 5.07 -10.03
C GLU A 74 8.04 6.00 -8.82
N MET A 75 7.08 6.04 -7.88
CA MET A 75 7.23 6.84 -6.65
C MET A 75 8.30 6.30 -5.69
N LEU A 76 8.43 4.97 -5.59
CA LEU A 76 9.47 4.38 -4.75
C LEU A 76 10.87 4.69 -5.26
N ILE A 77 11.07 4.62 -6.59
CA ILE A 77 12.35 4.88 -7.25
C ILE A 77 12.73 6.36 -7.23
N ARG A 78 11.76 7.28 -7.39
CA ARG A 78 12.01 8.73 -7.44
C ARG A 78 12.33 9.39 -6.10
N GLY A 79 12.14 8.72 -4.96
CA GLY A 79 12.51 9.28 -3.66
C GLY A 79 13.84 8.76 -3.12
N ILE A 80 14.76 8.43 -4.02
CA ILE A 80 16.19 8.19 -3.77
C ILE A 80 16.95 9.36 -4.41
#